data_AF-A0A9E2A225-F1
#
_entry.id   AF-A0A9E2A225-F1
#
_cell.length_a   1.000
_cell.length_b   1.000
_cell.length_c   1.000
_cell.angle_alpha   90.00
_cell.angle_beta   90.00
_cell.angle_gamma   90.00
#
_symmetry.space_group_name_H-M   'P 1'
#
loop_
_entity.id
_entity.type
_entity.pdbx_description
1 polymer ?
#
loop_
_entity_poly.entity_id
_entity_poly.type
_entity_poly.pdbx_seq_one_letter_code
_entity_poly.pdbx_strand_id
1 'polypeptide(L)'
;MDVAINLAMSQPNIKPLDLLAEGSGVTFGEGDYRTRLVQQGTGARRAMFWGLVQVHNKLVQQQKQRDEKVKNLNDVIKKEAKKKEPEQKIIEDIKDEIQLYLDGAVVAQDEDDIALPGNLLLIDEPENALHPLAARLAQIQLFELANDPDWQIVLTTHSPYFINPIQDHTIIVRLDRSAEDRDISPKIYRAKSSEFEGDELARLKALMQLDTNLAEMFFGSYPVLVEGDTEHAAYLAAVLEEGNEISKKIAIVRARGKALLPALCRILRHFEIPYAVMHDADTPFNAENGNAAAMWTINEKIRLEVQRSRELGLDVGHIVNFQDFEHWLGIKAVSKDKPFNTYSSVKADYALKVKIQTLFEALLNEENLDTFSQEELDKHKNDFMQSLLDRSLTWAAANGVSETLQYKGK
;
A
#
# COMPACT_ATOMS: atom_id res chain seq x y z
N MET A 1 -41.51 -81.48 27.01
CA MET A 1 -41.42 -80.19 26.28
C MET A 1 -40.24 -79.46 26.88
N ASP A 2 -39.12 -79.45 26.17
CA ASP A 2 -37.98 -78.62 26.56
C ASP A 2 -38.11 -77.26 25.86
N VAL A 3 -38.09 -76.19 26.64
CA VAL A 3 -38.10 -74.82 26.13
C VAL A 3 -36.71 -74.23 26.38
N ALA A 4 -36.01 -73.87 25.31
CA ALA A 4 -34.74 -73.14 25.36
C ALA A 4 -34.98 -71.69 24.95
N ILE A 5 -34.47 -70.74 25.75
CA ILE A 5 -34.52 -69.31 25.48
C ILE A 5 -33.12 -68.87 25.04
N ASN A 6 -33.02 -68.35 23.82
CA ASN A 6 -31.80 -67.71 23.32
C ASN A 6 -31.97 -66.20 23.37
N LEU A 7 -31.11 -65.53 24.15
CA LEU A 7 -30.97 -64.09 24.19
C LEU A 7 -29.74 -63.70 23.36
N ALA A 8 -29.97 -63.00 22.25
CA ALA A 8 -28.93 -62.40 21.42
C ALA A 8 -29.08 -60.87 21.43
N MET A 9 -27.96 -60.16 21.53
CA MET A 9 -27.92 -58.70 21.41
C MET A 9 -27.61 -58.34 19.95
N SER A 10 -28.37 -57.43 19.35
CA SER A 10 -28.10 -56.92 18.00
C SER A 10 -26.77 -56.17 17.98
N GLN A 11 -25.98 -56.32 16.90
CA GLN A 11 -24.72 -55.60 16.78
C GLN A 11 -24.94 -54.07 16.87
N PRO A 12 -24.09 -53.35 17.62
CA PRO A 12 -24.19 -51.90 17.72
C PRO A 12 -23.99 -51.26 16.35
N ASN A 13 -24.87 -50.32 16.00
CA ASN A 13 -24.79 -49.57 14.75
C ASN A 13 -23.72 -48.49 14.88
N ILE A 14 -22.46 -48.87 14.65
CA ILE A 14 -21.32 -47.96 14.68
C ILE A 14 -21.22 -47.29 13.31
N LYS A 15 -21.42 -45.98 13.27
CA LYS A 15 -21.16 -45.14 12.08
C LYS A 15 -19.84 -44.41 12.28
N PRO A 16 -18.72 -44.89 11.71
CA PRO A 16 -17.38 -44.38 12.04
C PRO A 16 -17.19 -42.92 11.65
N LEU A 17 -17.81 -42.48 10.54
CA LEU A 17 -17.75 -41.08 10.08
C LEU A 17 -18.45 -40.12 11.05
N ASP A 18 -19.61 -40.52 11.57
CA ASP A 18 -20.37 -39.71 12.53
C ASP A 18 -19.59 -39.60 13.86
N LEU A 19 -19.00 -40.70 14.32
CA LEU A 19 -18.15 -40.72 15.52
C LEU A 19 -16.87 -39.89 15.36
N LEU A 20 -16.27 -39.91 14.17
CA LEU A 20 -15.14 -39.04 13.84
C LEU A 20 -15.57 -37.58 13.85
N ALA A 21 -16.68 -37.21 13.21
CA ALA A 21 -17.16 -35.83 13.18
C ALA A 21 -17.50 -35.30 14.59
N GLU A 22 -18.17 -36.09 15.43
CA GLU A 22 -18.56 -35.70 16.79
C GLU A 22 -17.39 -35.69 17.78
N GLY A 23 -16.40 -36.57 17.60
CA GLY A 23 -15.22 -36.68 18.45
C GLY A 23 -14.05 -35.77 18.05
N SER A 24 -14.06 -35.23 16.84
CA SER A 24 -12.97 -34.38 16.32
C SER A 24 -13.10 -32.95 16.82
N GLY A 25 -12.04 -32.44 17.43
CA GLY A 25 -11.95 -31.05 17.84
C GLY A 25 -10.51 -30.61 18.00
N VAL A 26 -10.23 -29.37 17.60
CA VAL A 26 -8.90 -28.78 17.78
C VAL A 26 -8.76 -28.28 19.22
N THR A 27 -7.75 -28.78 19.92
CA THR A 27 -7.43 -28.41 21.31
C THR A 27 -6.04 -27.80 21.41
N PHE A 28 -5.88 -26.84 22.31
CA PHE A 28 -4.67 -26.05 22.51
C PHE A 28 -4.10 -26.33 23.88
N GLY A 29 -2.82 -26.64 23.95
CA GLY A 29 -2.07 -26.74 25.19
C GLY A 29 -1.25 -25.48 25.43
N GLU A 30 -1.47 -24.79 26.53
CA GLU A 30 -0.59 -23.72 27.01
C GLU A 30 -0.15 -24.06 28.44
N GLY A 31 1.07 -24.59 28.58
CA GLY A 31 1.50 -25.26 29.81
C GLY A 31 0.58 -26.45 30.14
N ASP A 32 -0.02 -26.43 31.33
CA ASP A 32 -0.94 -27.47 31.80
C ASP A 32 -2.40 -27.25 31.34
N TYR A 33 -2.71 -26.12 30.69
CA TYR A 33 -4.06 -25.79 30.30
C TYR A 33 -4.38 -26.32 28.91
N ARG A 34 -5.48 -27.10 28.80
CA ARG A 34 -6.07 -27.50 27.52
C ARG A 34 -7.38 -26.76 27.26
N THR A 35 -7.46 -26.06 26.14
CA THR A 35 -8.66 -25.31 25.73
C THR A 35 -9.10 -25.70 24.33
N ARG A 36 -10.39 -25.56 24.02
CA ARG A 36 -10.92 -25.79 22.66
C ARG A 36 -10.86 -24.50 21.83
N LEU A 37 -10.87 -24.62 20.50
CA LEU A 37 -10.92 -23.46 19.58
C LEU A 37 -12.05 -22.48 19.91
N VAL A 38 -13.22 -23.00 20.31
CA VAL A 38 -14.40 -22.19 20.68
C VAL A 38 -14.20 -21.40 21.98
N GLN A 39 -13.19 -21.75 22.78
CA GLN A 39 -12.84 -21.08 24.03
C GLN A 39 -11.72 -20.06 23.85
N GLN A 40 -11.07 -20.02 22.68
CA GLN A 40 -10.02 -19.06 22.36
C GLN A 40 -10.60 -17.68 22.02
N GLY A 41 -9.83 -16.62 22.27
CA GLY A 41 -10.19 -15.26 21.86
C GLY A 41 -10.29 -15.14 20.34
N THR A 42 -11.03 -14.15 19.83
CA THR A 42 -11.21 -13.90 18.39
C THR A 42 -9.89 -13.75 17.64
N GLY A 43 -8.90 -13.05 18.22
CA GLY A 43 -7.56 -12.92 17.62
C GLY A 43 -6.84 -14.26 17.45
N ALA A 44 -6.88 -15.14 18.44
CA ALA A 44 -6.24 -16.47 18.39
C ALA A 44 -6.92 -17.41 17.37
N ARG A 45 -8.26 -17.35 17.26
CA ARG A 45 -8.99 -18.10 16.23
C ARG A 45 -8.64 -17.62 14.83
N ARG A 46 -8.49 -16.31 14.61
CA ARG A 46 -8.09 -15.72 13.33
C ARG A 46 -6.65 -16.11 12.97
N ALA A 47 -5.71 -16.00 13.91
CA ALA A 47 -4.33 -16.46 13.68
C ALA A 47 -4.25 -17.96 13.31
N MET A 48 -5.09 -18.79 13.94
CA MET A 48 -5.22 -20.20 13.60
C MET A 48 -5.81 -20.45 12.22
N PHE A 49 -6.85 -19.71 11.84
CA PHE A 49 -7.39 -19.76 10.48
C PHE A 49 -6.27 -19.50 9.46
N TRP A 50 -5.44 -18.48 9.69
CA TRP A 50 -4.30 -18.19 8.82
C TRP A 50 -3.27 -19.33 8.77
N GLY A 51 -2.91 -19.92 9.91
CA GLY A 51 -2.02 -21.08 9.94
C GLY A 51 -2.59 -22.30 9.20
N LEU A 52 -3.89 -22.55 9.32
CA LEU A 52 -4.58 -23.63 8.62
C LEU A 52 -4.64 -23.41 7.11
N VAL A 53 -4.95 -22.18 6.68
CA VAL A 53 -4.92 -21.79 5.26
C VAL A 53 -3.50 -21.98 4.71
N GLN A 54 -2.46 -21.55 5.43
CA GLN A 54 -1.06 -21.74 5.00
C GLN A 54 -0.70 -23.21 4.81
N VAL A 55 -1.03 -24.07 5.79
CA VAL A 55 -0.74 -25.51 5.70
C VAL A 55 -1.55 -26.17 4.59
N HIS A 56 -2.83 -25.83 4.48
CA HIS A 56 -3.71 -26.33 3.43
C HIS A 56 -3.17 -25.98 2.04
N ASN A 57 -2.78 -24.73 1.82
CA ASN A 57 -2.22 -24.27 0.55
C ASN A 57 -0.96 -25.05 0.17
N LYS A 58 -0.04 -25.22 1.12
CA LYS A 58 1.19 -25.99 0.88
C LYS A 58 0.90 -27.45 0.53
N LEU A 59 -0.09 -28.06 1.18
CA LEU A 59 -0.51 -29.44 0.88
C LEU A 59 -1.16 -29.56 -0.49
N VAL A 60 -2.05 -28.62 -0.85
CA VAL A 60 -2.74 -28.63 -2.15
C VAL A 60 -1.75 -28.43 -3.29
N GLN A 61 -0.82 -27.46 -3.18
CA GLN A 61 0.22 -27.24 -4.20
C GLN A 61 1.10 -28.47 -4.39
N GLN A 62 1.56 -29.08 -3.29
CA GLN A 62 2.35 -30.32 -3.37
C GLN A 62 1.55 -31.47 -3.98
N GLN A 63 0.25 -31.54 -3.72
CA GLN A 63 -0.61 -32.57 -4.31
C GLN A 63 -0.75 -32.38 -5.83
N LYS A 64 -1.05 -31.17 -6.30
CA LYS A 64 -1.15 -30.88 -7.73
C LYS A 64 0.14 -31.19 -8.49
N GLN A 65 1.29 -30.77 -7.96
CA GLN A 65 2.60 -31.04 -8.56
C GLN A 65 2.89 -32.54 -8.64
N ARG A 66 2.52 -33.32 -7.62
CA ARG A 66 2.65 -34.78 -7.65
C ARG A 66 1.75 -35.39 -8.72
N ASP A 67 0.49 -34.98 -8.79
CA ASP A 67 -0.47 -35.51 -9.76
C ASP A 67 -0.01 -35.24 -11.21
N GLU A 68 0.53 -34.06 -11.49
CA GLU A 68 1.11 -33.71 -12.80
C GLU A 68 2.39 -34.51 -13.12
N LYS A 69 3.32 -34.62 -12.16
CA LYS A 69 4.54 -35.42 -12.35
C LYS A 69 4.20 -36.88 -12.64
N VAL A 70 3.26 -37.45 -11.88
CA VAL A 70 2.76 -38.81 -12.09
C VAL A 70 2.09 -38.96 -13.45
N LYS A 71 1.29 -37.98 -13.89
CA LYS A 71 0.67 -37.99 -15.22
C LYS A 71 1.73 -37.97 -16.34
N ASN A 72 2.74 -37.12 -16.22
CA ASN A 72 3.84 -37.01 -17.19
C ASN A 72 4.66 -38.30 -17.29
N LEU A 73 5.05 -38.89 -16.15
CA LEU A 73 5.77 -40.16 -16.10
C LEU A 73 4.94 -41.31 -16.69
N ASN A 74 3.63 -41.34 -16.44
CA ASN A 74 2.72 -42.31 -17.05
C ASN A 74 2.64 -42.18 -18.58
N ASP A 75 2.70 -40.95 -19.12
CA ASP A 75 2.71 -40.74 -20.57
C ASP A 75 4.06 -41.12 -21.20
N VAL A 76 5.18 -40.99 -20.47
CA VAL A 76 6.49 -41.54 -20.88
C VAL A 76 6.45 -43.07 -20.93
N ILE A 77 5.90 -43.73 -19.90
CA ILE A 77 5.71 -45.19 -19.90
C ILE A 77 4.89 -45.64 -21.14
N LYS A 78 3.79 -44.96 -21.44
CA LYS A 78 2.95 -45.28 -22.61
C LYS A 78 3.68 -45.12 -23.94
N LYS A 79 4.59 -44.13 -24.05
CA LYS A 79 5.41 -43.91 -25.25
C LYS A 79 6.49 -44.98 -25.38
N GLU A 80 7.16 -45.33 -24.28
CA GLU A 80 8.21 -46.35 -24.26
C GLU A 80 7.67 -47.75 -24.57
N ALA A 81 6.51 -48.10 -24.03
CA ALA A 81 5.82 -49.36 -24.30
C ALA A 81 5.37 -49.53 -25.75
N LYS A 82 5.32 -48.45 -26.55
CA LYS A 82 4.95 -48.47 -27.97
C LYS A 82 6.14 -48.60 -28.92
N LYS A 83 7.39 -48.58 -28.43
CA LYS A 83 8.58 -48.74 -29.27
C LYS A 83 8.74 -50.19 -29.75
N LYS A 84 9.44 -50.38 -30.88
CA LYS A 84 9.72 -51.70 -31.50
C LYS A 84 10.51 -52.63 -30.57
N GLU A 85 11.39 -52.07 -29.75
CA GLU A 85 12.10 -52.76 -28.66
C GLU A 85 11.93 -51.91 -27.39
N PRO A 86 10.99 -52.27 -26.49
CA PRO A 86 10.81 -51.56 -25.24
C PRO A 86 11.87 -51.97 -24.22
N GLU A 87 12.55 -50.98 -23.63
CA GLU A 87 13.48 -51.22 -22.52
C GLU A 87 12.70 -51.41 -21.21
N GLN A 88 12.51 -52.66 -20.81
CA GLN A 88 11.75 -53.01 -19.60
C GLN A 88 12.31 -52.37 -18.33
N LYS A 89 13.64 -52.22 -18.25
CA LYS A 89 14.32 -51.63 -17.10
C LYS A 89 13.94 -50.15 -16.91
N ILE A 90 13.85 -49.38 -17.99
CA ILE A 90 13.41 -47.97 -17.94
C ILE A 90 11.96 -47.88 -17.48
N ILE A 91 11.10 -48.79 -17.91
CA ILE A 91 9.68 -48.81 -17.49
C ILE A 91 9.56 -49.16 -15.99
N GLU A 92 10.40 -50.03 -15.49
CA GLU A 92 10.44 -50.43 -14.07
C GLU A 92 10.97 -49.29 -13.20
N ASP A 93 12.09 -48.66 -13.60
CA ASP A 93 12.66 -47.50 -12.90
C ASP A 93 11.67 -46.32 -12.81
N ILE A 94 10.92 -46.03 -13.89
CA ILE A 94 9.90 -44.96 -13.89
C ILE A 94 8.68 -45.33 -13.02
N LYS A 95 8.32 -46.62 -12.91
CA LYS A 95 7.25 -47.05 -12.01
C LYS A 95 7.63 -46.90 -10.54
N ASP A 96 8.87 -47.21 -10.20
CA ASP A 96 9.41 -46.98 -8.86
C ASP A 96 9.43 -45.48 -8.53
N GLU A 97 9.78 -44.64 -9.50
CA GLU A 97 9.71 -43.18 -9.36
C GLU A 97 8.27 -42.67 -9.13
N ILE A 98 7.28 -43.20 -9.87
CA ILE A 98 5.86 -42.88 -9.65
C ILE A 98 5.42 -43.28 -8.25
N GLN A 99 5.84 -44.45 -7.77
CA GLN A 99 5.48 -44.94 -6.44
C GLN A 99 6.03 -44.02 -5.34
N LEU A 100 7.25 -43.52 -5.49
CA LEU A 100 7.84 -42.55 -4.57
C LEU A 100 7.01 -41.25 -4.47
N TYR A 101 6.46 -40.75 -5.58
CA TYR A 101 5.58 -39.57 -5.54
C TYR A 101 4.19 -39.88 -4.95
N LEU A 102 3.62 -41.07 -5.20
CA LEU A 102 2.38 -41.52 -4.56
C LEU A 102 2.54 -41.67 -3.04
N ASP A 103 3.72 -42.07 -2.59
CA ASP A 103 4.08 -42.20 -1.17
C ASP A 103 4.48 -40.86 -0.52
N GLY A 104 4.51 -39.78 -1.30
CA GLY A 104 4.57 -38.41 -0.80
C GLY A 104 5.90 -37.67 -0.99
N ALA A 105 6.76 -38.09 -1.91
CA ALA A 105 7.99 -37.37 -2.23
C ALA A 105 7.75 -35.92 -2.71
N VAL A 106 8.71 -35.03 -2.42
CA VAL A 106 8.66 -33.60 -2.78
C VAL A 106 9.08 -33.41 -4.24
N VAL A 107 8.28 -32.68 -5.03
CA VAL A 107 8.58 -32.35 -6.42
C VAL A 107 9.24 -30.96 -6.47
N ALA A 108 10.31 -30.80 -7.26
CA ALA A 108 10.92 -29.50 -7.53
C ALA A 108 10.06 -28.69 -8.54
N GLN A 109 9.90 -27.39 -8.29
CA GLN A 109 8.99 -26.51 -9.03
C GLN A 109 9.45 -26.23 -10.47
N ASP A 110 8.50 -26.21 -11.41
CA ASP A 110 8.61 -25.58 -12.73
C ASP A 110 7.71 -24.32 -12.73
N GLU A 111 8.18 -23.21 -13.32
CA GLU A 111 7.64 -21.85 -13.15
C GLU A 111 6.42 -21.49 -14.06
N ASP A 112 5.95 -22.37 -14.95
CA ASP A 112 5.17 -21.96 -16.14
C ASP A 112 3.71 -22.45 -16.27
N ASP A 113 3.08 -23.12 -15.29
CA ASP A 113 1.70 -23.64 -15.45
C ASP A 113 0.62 -22.64 -14.98
N ILE A 114 -0.18 -22.13 -15.92
CA ILE A 114 -1.21 -21.11 -15.68
C ILE A 114 -2.60 -21.78 -15.65
N ALA A 115 -3.10 -22.09 -14.44
CA ALA A 115 -4.47 -22.52 -14.20
C ALA A 115 -5.45 -21.32 -14.14
N LEU A 116 -6.75 -21.57 -14.26
CA LEU A 116 -7.82 -20.57 -14.05
C LEU A 116 -8.37 -20.71 -12.62
N PRO A 117 -8.74 -19.61 -11.92
CA PRO A 117 -9.07 -19.65 -10.50
C PRO A 117 -10.34 -20.46 -10.20
N GLY A 118 -10.16 -21.58 -9.48
CA GLY A 118 -11.24 -22.45 -9.02
C GLY A 118 -11.87 -22.03 -7.68
N ASN A 119 -11.23 -21.14 -6.92
CA ASN A 119 -11.63 -20.76 -5.57
C ASN A 119 -11.73 -19.23 -5.41
N LEU A 120 -12.82 -18.75 -4.80
CA LEU A 120 -13.03 -17.34 -4.44
C LEU A 120 -13.05 -17.18 -2.92
N LEU A 121 -12.14 -16.37 -2.38
CA LEU A 121 -12.03 -16.04 -0.96
C LEU A 121 -12.56 -14.63 -0.71
N LEU A 122 -13.65 -14.51 0.05
CA LEU A 122 -14.22 -13.23 0.47
C LEU A 122 -13.92 -13.01 1.96
N ILE A 123 -13.25 -11.91 2.31
CA ILE A 123 -12.87 -11.62 3.71
C ILE A 123 -13.28 -10.20 4.09
N ASP A 124 -13.96 -10.09 5.23
CA ASP A 124 -14.32 -8.80 5.82
C ASP A 124 -13.37 -8.43 6.97
N GLU A 125 -12.74 -7.27 6.88
CA GLU A 125 -11.78 -6.69 7.84
C GLU A 125 -10.80 -7.74 8.42
N PRO A 126 -9.86 -8.24 7.60
CA PRO A 126 -8.87 -9.24 8.04
C PRO A 126 -8.04 -8.76 9.25
N GLU A 127 -7.83 -7.46 9.39
CA GLU A 127 -7.13 -6.81 10.51
C GLU A 127 -7.87 -6.87 11.85
N ASN A 128 -9.19 -7.12 11.86
CA ASN A 128 -9.99 -6.89 13.06
C ASN A 128 -9.56 -7.86 14.19
N ALA A 129 -9.33 -7.31 15.38
CA ALA A 129 -8.75 -7.98 16.55
C ALA A 129 -7.33 -8.60 16.33
N LEU A 130 -6.59 -8.19 15.30
CA LEU A 130 -5.18 -8.55 15.12
C LEU A 130 -4.24 -7.46 15.64
N HIS A 131 -3.13 -7.88 16.24
CA HIS A 131 -2.00 -6.99 16.50
C HIS A 131 -1.42 -6.50 15.16
N PRO A 132 -0.88 -5.27 15.04
CA PRO A 132 -0.35 -4.73 13.78
C PRO A 132 0.63 -5.66 13.04
N LEU A 133 1.50 -6.35 13.78
CA LEU A 133 2.42 -7.34 13.19
C LEU A 133 1.67 -8.53 12.54
N ALA A 134 0.61 -9.01 13.19
CA ALA A 134 -0.21 -10.10 12.65
C ALA A 134 -1.03 -9.65 11.44
N ALA A 135 -1.52 -8.40 11.44
CA ALA A 135 -2.18 -7.81 10.27
C ALA A 135 -1.24 -7.74 9.05
N ARG A 136 0.01 -7.29 9.24
CA ARG A 136 1.04 -7.30 8.18
C ARG A 136 1.35 -8.71 7.67
N LEU A 137 1.47 -9.70 8.56
CA LEU A 137 1.70 -11.09 8.15
C LEU A 137 0.50 -11.66 7.37
N ALA A 138 -0.73 -11.38 7.81
CA ALA A 138 -1.94 -11.78 7.10
C ALA A 138 -2.01 -11.14 5.70
N GLN A 139 -1.62 -9.86 5.57
CA GLN A 139 -1.52 -9.18 4.29
C GLN A 139 -0.56 -9.93 3.34
N ILE A 140 0.68 -10.20 3.78
CA ILE A 140 1.69 -10.90 2.96
C ILE A 140 1.15 -12.25 2.49
N GLN A 141 0.54 -13.03 3.38
CA GLN A 141 -0.04 -14.33 3.05
C GLN A 141 -1.21 -14.25 2.06
N LEU A 142 -2.05 -13.22 2.16
CA LEU A 142 -3.13 -13.00 1.20
C LEU A 142 -2.58 -12.65 -0.18
N PHE A 143 -1.53 -11.82 -0.27
CA PHE A 143 -0.90 -11.55 -1.55
C PHE A 143 -0.21 -12.79 -2.13
N GLU A 144 0.45 -13.60 -1.31
CA GLU A 144 1.01 -14.88 -1.73
C GLU A 144 -0.08 -15.84 -2.25
N LEU A 145 -1.23 -15.89 -1.58
CA LEU A 145 -2.38 -16.69 -2.01
C LEU A 145 -3.00 -16.15 -3.29
N ALA A 146 -3.06 -14.83 -3.47
CA ALA A 146 -3.57 -14.22 -4.70
C ALA A 146 -2.66 -14.42 -5.91
N ASN A 147 -1.38 -14.78 -5.70
CA ASN A 147 -0.48 -15.19 -6.78
C ASN A 147 -0.73 -16.63 -7.23
N ASP A 148 -1.45 -17.43 -6.44
CA ASP A 148 -1.86 -18.76 -6.87
C ASP A 148 -2.98 -18.61 -7.92
N PRO A 149 -2.78 -19.12 -9.15
CA PRO A 149 -3.76 -19.00 -10.22
C PRO A 149 -5.12 -19.61 -9.88
N ASP A 150 -5.19 -20.49 -8.87
CA ASP A 150 -6.44 -21.10 -8.41
C ASP A 150 -7.30 -20.21 -7.51
N TRP A 151 -6.77 -19.09 -7.02
CA TRP A 151 -7.41 -18.27 -6.00
C TRP A 151 -7.69 -16.85 -6.47
N GLN A 152 -8.95 -16.43 -6.35
CA GLN A 152 -9.33 -15.03 -6.39
C GLN A 152 -9.65 -14.55 -4.97
N ILE A 153 -9.08 -13.43 -4.54
CA ILE A 153 -9.31 -12.87 -3.21
C ILE A 153 -10.01 -11.52 -3.35
N VAL A 154 -11.08 -11.33 -2.59
CA VAL A 154 -11.75 -10.04 -2.42
C VAL A 154 -11.83 -9.76 -0.93
N LEU A 155 -11.32 -8.60 -0.52
CA LEU A 155 -11.34 -8.19 0.87
C LEU A 155 -11.86 -6.76 1.03
N THR A 156 -12.44 -6.49 2.19
CA THR A 156 -12.77 -5.15 2.70
C THR A 156 -11.87 -4.84 3.88
N THR A 157 -11.37 -3.61 3.97
CA THR A 157 -10.41 -3.20 5.00
C THR A 157 -10.53 -1.71 5.27
N HIS A 158 -10.38 -1.33 6.54
CA HIS A 158 -10.15 0.05 6.97
C HIS A 158 -8.67 0.27 7.34
N SER A 159 -7.85 -0.76 7.19
CA SER A 159 -6.48 -0.77 7.66
C SER A 159 -5.50 -0.39 6.55
N PRO A 160 -4.61 0.59 6.80
CA PRO A 160 -3.52 0.91 5.88
C PRO A 160 -2.58 -0.26 5.61
N TYR A 161 -2.52 -1.24 6.53
CA TYR A 161 -1.69 -2.43 6.35
C TYR A 161 -2.14 -3.33 5.21
N PHE A 162 -3.37 -3.19 4.68
CA PHE A 162 -3.86 -4.04 3.59
C PHE A 162 -3.81 -3.35 2.22
N ILE A 163 -3.41 -2.09 2.17
CA ILE A 163 -3.22 -1.37 0.91
C ILE A 163 -1.77 -1.52 0.44
N ASN A 164 -1.59 -2.21 -0.69
CA ASN A 164 -0.30 -2.35 -1.35
C ASN A 164 -0.41 -2.04 -2.86
N PRO A 165 -0.18 -0.79 -3.29
CA PRO A 165 -0.28 -0.38 -4.69
C PRO A 165 0.87 -0.93 -5.56
N ILE A 166 1.79 -1.69 -4.96
CA ILE A 166 2.98 -2.25 -5.62
C ILE A 166 2.68 -3.59 -6.31
N GLN A 167 1.64 -4.31 -5.87
CA GLN A 167 1.30 -5.64 -6.41
C GLN A 167 0.43 -5.51 -7.66
N ASP A 168 0.79 -6.24 -8.72
CA ASP A 168 0.25 -6.13 -10.09
C ASP A 168 -1.25 -6.49 -10.24
N HIS A 169 -1.89 -6.95 -9.16
CA HIS A 169 -3.28 -7.45 -9.18
C HIS A 169 -4.25 -6.70 -8.26
N THR A 170 -3.83 -5.60 -7.64
CA THR A 170 -4.65 -4.93 -6.62
C THR A 170 -5.64 -3.96 -7.27
N ILE A 171 -6.84 -4.45 -7.61
CA ILE A 171 -8.00 -3.59 -7.82
C ILE A 171 -8.41 -3.09 -6.43
N ILE A 172 -8.00 -1.87 -6.07
CA ILE A 172 -8.45 -1.23 -4.84
C ILE A 172 -9.77 -0.55 -5.15
N VAL A 173 -10.87 -1.13 -4.67
CA VAL A 173 -12.18 -0.48 -4.76
C VAL A 173 -12.36 0.40 -3.54
N ARG A 174 -12.40 1.72 -3.72
CA ARG A 174 -12.72 2.65 -2.64
C ARG A 174 -14.21 2.91 -2.66
N LEU A 175 -14.85 2.61 -1.54
CA LEU A 175 -16.25 2.95 -1.31
C LEU A 175 -16.28 4.22 -0.48
N ASP A 176 -16.78 5.30 -1.08
CA ASP A 176 -16.98 6.56 -0.38
C ASP A 176 -18.47 6.85 -0.22
N ARG A 177 -18.84 7.48 0.90
CA ARG A 177 -20.21 7.94 1.14
C ARG A 177 -20.21 9.45 0.95
N SER A 178 -20.80 9.90 -0.16
CA SER A 178 -21.13 11.33 -0.31
C SER A 178 -22.09 11.75 0.79
N ALA A 179 -21.85 12.92 1.40
CA ALA A 179 -22.75 13.50 2.39
C ALA A 179 -24.08 13.98 1.78
N GLU A 180 -24.12 14.19 0.45
CA GLU A 180 -25.28 14.75 -0.26
C GLU A 180 -26.08 13.71 -1.06
N ASP A 181 -25.46 12.60 -1.44
CA ASP A 181 -26.11 11.54 -2.22
C ASP A 181 -26.46 10.31 -1.39
N ARG A 182 -27.73 9.90 -1.44
CA ARG A 182 -28.20 8.64 -0.87
C ARG A 182 -27.71 7.41 -1.64
N ASP A 183 -27.21 7.61 -2.87
CA ASP A 183 -26.57 6.57 -3.67
C ASP A 183 -25.07 6.51 -3.36
N ILE A 184 -24.65 5.39 -2.77
CA ILE A 184 -23.25 5.04 -2.61
C ILE A 184 -22.74 4.72 -4.01
N SER A 185 -22.18 5.71 -4.70
CA SER A 185 -21.50 5.46 -5.97
C SER A 185 -20.11 4.89 -5.67
N PRO A 186 -19.86 3.59 -5.90
CA PRO A 186 -18.53 3.02 -5.69
C PRO A 186 -17.56 3.66 -6.68
N LYS A 187 -16.46 4.23 -6.19
CA LYS A 187 -15.37 4.65 -7.07
C LYS A 187 -14.46 3.45 -7.29
N ILE A 188 -14.52 2.88 -8.49
CA ILE A 188 -13.73 1.70 -8.85
C ILE A 188 -12.38 2.17 -9.33
N TYR A 189 -11.33 1.89 -8.56
CA TYR A 189 -9.96 2.18 -8.96
C TYR A 189 -9.24 0.89 -9.34
N ARG A 190 -8.68 0.89 -10.54
CA ARG A 190 -7.81 -0.19 -10.99
C ARG A 190 -6.42 0.38 -11.17
N ALA A 191 -5.48 -0.10 -10.38
CA ALA A 191 -4.11 0.28 -10.58
C ALA A 191 -3.62 -0.25 -11.95
N LYS A 192 -3.34 0.63 -12.91
CA LYS A 192 -2.61 0.30 -14.14
C LYS A 192 -1.10 0.40 -13.87
N SER A 193 -0.36 -0.68 -14.06
CA SER A 193 1.08 -0.76 -13.82
C SER A 193 1.93 0.07 -14.80
N SER A 194 1.34 0.63 -15.85
CA SER A 194 2.04 1.31 -16.95
C SER A 194 2.49 2.76 -16.69
N GLU A 195 2.25 3.33 -15.50
CA GLU A 195 2.55 4.75 -15.22
C GLU A 195 3.83 5.02 -14.41
N PHE A 196 4.53 3.99 -13.93
CA PHE A 196 5.75 4.15 -13.13
C PHE A 196 6.99 3.81 -13.96
N GLU A 197 7.94 4.77 -14.09
CA GLU A 197 9.16 4.61 -14.89
C GLU A 197 10.40 4.36 -14.01
N GLY A 198 11.30 3.47 -14.45
CA GLY A 198 12.62 3.27 -13.83
C GLY A 198 12.61 2.84 -12.36
N ASP A 199 13.45 3.46 -11.53
CA ASP A 199 13.62 3.18 -10.10
C ASP A 199 12.52 3.80 -9.20
N GLU A 200 11.55 4.50 -9.80
CA GLU A 200 10.49 5.20 -9.07
C GLU A 200 9.60 4.23 -8.30
N LEU A 201 9.27 3.10 -8.91
CA LEU A 201 8.51 2.04 -8.25
C LEU A 201 9.28 1.55 -7.02
N ALA A 202 10.58 1.27 -7.12
CA ALA A 202 11.41 0.78 -6.03
C ALA A 202 11.54 1.78 -4.87
N ARG A 203 11.71 3.07 -5.16
CA ARG A 203 11.71 4.15 -4.16
C ARG A 203 10.35 4.29 -3.48
N LEU A 204 9.27 4.16 -4.25
CA LEU A 204 7.94 4.09 -3.69
C LEU A 204 7.77 2.86 -2.78
N LYS A 205 8.26 1.68 -3.20
CA LYS A 205 8.23 0.47 -2.35
C LYS A 205 8.92 0.73 -1.02
N ALA A 206 10.10 1.34 -1.07
CA ALA A 206 10.84 1.70 0.13
C ALA A 206 10.04 2.68 0.99
N LEU A 207 9.45 3.73 0.42
CA LEU A 207 8.71 4.72 1.19
C LEU A 207 7.44 4.15 1.85
N MET A 208 6.70 3.29 1.16
CA MET A 208 5.54 2.60 1.73
C MET A 208 5.90 1.63 2.86
N GLN A 209 7.07 0.99 2.77
CA GLN A 209 7.58 0.14 3.85
C GLN A 209 8.11 0.96 5.04
N LEU A 210 8.67 2.14 4.77
CA LEU A 210 9.25 3.02 5.76
C LEU A 210 8.21 3.84 6.52
N ASP A 211 7.13 4.26 5.87
CA ASP A 211 6.08 5.08 6.47
C ASP A 211 4.72 4.40 6.34
N THR A 212 4.30 3.77 7.43
CA THR A 212 2.99 3.11 7.49
C THR A 212 1.85 4.13 7.40
N ASN A 213 2.11 5.40 7.73
CA ASN A 213 1.11 6.46 7.67
C ASN A 213 0.90 6.95 6.24
N LEU A 214 1.74 6.57 5.26
CA LEU A 214 1.48 6.91 3.86
C LEU A 214 0.13 6.37 3.40
N ALA A 215 -0.23 5.17 3.85
CA ALA A 215 -1.50 4.57 3.46
C ALA A 215 -2.73 5.28 4.08
N GLU A 216 -2.56 6.18 5.07
CA GLU A 216 -3.66 7.04 5.56
C GLU A 216 -4.20 7.96 4.46
N MET A 217 -3.40 8.26 3.42
CA MET A 217 -3.84 9.06 2.26
C MET A 217 -5.02 8.42 1.50
N PHE A 218 -5.29 7.14 1.72
CA PHE A 218 -6.40 6.41 1.09
C PHE A 218 -7.71 6.44 1.89
N PHE A 219 -7.71 6.85 3.17
CA PHE A 219 -8.83 6.62 4.11
C PHE A 219 -9.59 7.88 4.54
N GLY A 220 -10.14 8.63 3.56
CA GLY A 220 -11.23 9.58 3.79
C GLY A 220 -10.84 10.98 4.29
N SER A 221 -9.58 11.22 4.66
CA SER A 221 -9.05 12.57 4.91
C SER A 221 -8.45 13.15 3.62
N TYR A 222 -8.49 14.47 3.45
CA TYR A 222 -7.82 15.18 2.36
C TYR A 222 -6.29 15.13 2.58
N PRO A 223 -5.52 14.41 1.76
CA PRO A 223 -4.09 14.29 1.91
C PRO A 223 -3.38 15.57 1.47
N VAL A 224 -2.49 16.08 2.34
CA VAL A 224 -1.57 17.17 2.01
C VAL A 224 -0.15 16.62 2.01
N LEU A 225 0.41 16.49 0.81
CA LEU A 225 1.79 16.07 0.58
C LEU A 225 2.73 17.21 0.97
N VAL A 226 3.67 16.94 1.87
CA VAL A 226 4.69 17.88 2.31
C VAL A 226 6.08 17.31 2.09
N GLU A 227 7.08 18.17 1.91
CA GLU A 227 8.45 17.74 1.70
C GLU A 227 9.02 16.94 2.89
N GLY A 228 8.85 17.43 4.13
CA GLY A 228 9.51 16.82 5.28
C GLY A 228 8.83 17.03 6.63
N ASP A 229 9.64 16.85 7.69
CA ASP A 229 9.18 16.94 9.07
C ASP A 229 8.95 18.38 9.54
N THR A 230 9.48 19.39 8.83
CA THR A 230 9.35 20.80 9.20
C THR A 230 7.91 21.28 9.05
N GLU A 231 7.27 21.01 7.91
CA GLU A 231 5.88 21.35 7.64
C GLU A 231 4.94 20.56 8.56
N HIS A 232 5.24 19.28 8.78
CA HIS A 232 4.49 18.43 9.70
C HIS A 232 4.58 18.95 11.14
N ALA A 233 5.76 19.39 11.59
CA ALA A 233 5.96 19.97 12.91
C ALA A 233 5.17 21.28 13.10
N ALA A 234 5.09 22.10 12.06
CA ALA A 234 4.28 23.32 12.07
C ALA A 234 2.77 23.00 12.14
N TYR A 235 2.31 22.02 11.38
CA TYR A 235 0.93 21.51 11.46
C TYR A 235 0.58 20.96 12.84
N LEU A 236 1.46 20.16 13.44
CA LEU A 236 1.26 19.62 14.78
C LEU A 236 1.04 20.74 15.82
N ALA A 237 1.89 21.76 15.81
CA ALA A 237 1.82 22.87 16.76
C ALA A 237 0.62 23.81 16.52
N ALA A 238 0.25 24.06 15.27
CA ALA A 238 -0.80 25.02 14.93
C ALA A 238 -2.21 24.42 14.87
N VAL A 239 -2.34 23.13 14.53
CA VAL A 239 -3.62 22.51 14.21
C VAL A 239 -3.95 21.39 15.19
N LEU A 240 -3.07 20.39 15.33
CA LEU A 240 -3.37 19.19 16.10
C LEU A 240 -3.43 19.48 17.61
N GLU A 241 -2.42 20.16 18.16
CA GLU A 241 -2.37 20.48 19.60
C GLU A 241 -3.40 21.52 20.04
N GLU A 242 -3.82 22.39 19.11
CA GLU A 242 -4.88 23.37 19.35
C GLU A 242 -6.29 22.76 19.27
N GLY A 243 -6.41 21.47 18.92
CA GLY A 243 -7.70 20.79 18.78
C GLY A 243 -8.57 21.36 17.66
N ASN A 244 -7.95 21.94 16.63
CA ASN A 244 -8.67 22.57 15.52
C ASN A 244 -9.37 21.50 14.65
N GLU A 245 -10.59 21.78 14.18
CA GLU A 245 -11.41 20.86 13.36
C GLU A 245 -10.75 20.45 12.04
N ILE A 246 -9.81 21.25 11.51
CA ILE A 246 -8.97 20.89 10.36
C ILE A 246 -8.28 19.53 10.58
N SER A 247 -7.89 19.22 11.83
CA SER A 247 -7.19 17.97 12.17
C SER A 247 -7.97 16.69 11.86
N LYS A 248 -9.30 16.79 11.75
CA LYS A 248 -10.19 15.66 11.43
C LYS A 248 -10.43 15.50 9.92
N LYS A 249 -9.98 16.48 9.12
CA LYS A 249 -10.23 16.56 7.68
C LYS A 249 -8.97 16.36 6.86
N ILE A 250 -7.79 16.69 7.41
CA ILE A 250 -6.51 16.64 6.70
C ILE A 250 -5.62 15.54 7.24
N ALA A 251 -4.97 14.82 6.32
CA ALA A 251 -3.85 13.93 6.63
C ALA A 251 -2.56 14.51 6.04
N ILE A 252 -1.56 14.79 6.89
CA ILE A 252 -0.25 15.25 6.44
C ILE A 252 0.60 14.06 6.02
N VAL A 253 1.04 14.05 4.76
CA VAL A 253 1.81 12.97 4.16
C VAL A 253 3.22 13.46 3.86
N ARG A 254 4.22 12.93 4.56
CA ARG A 254 5.62 13.36 4.44
C ARG A 254 6.34 12.57 3.35
N ALA A 255 6.82 13.26 2.32
CA ALA A 255 7.55 12.64 1.22
C ALA A 255 9.00 12.28 1.54
N ARG A 256 9.56 12.80 2.64
CA ARG A 256 10.98 12.62 3.04
C ARG A 256 11.95 13.15 1.97
N GLY A 257 11.59 14.29 1.40
CA GLY A 257 12.34 14.99 0.37
C GLY A 257 11.54 15.19 -0.91
N LYS A 258 11.81 16.31 -1.58
CA LYS A 258 11.09 16.77 -2.77
C LYS A 258 11.05 15.78 -3.93
N ALA A 259 12.09 14.96 -4.09
CA ALA A 259 12.21 14.01 -5.20
C ALA A 259 11.11 12.93 -5.24
N LEU A 260 10.44 12.67 -4.11
CA LEU A 260 9.37 11.67 -4.03
C LEU A 260 7.97 12.26 -4.19
N LEU A 261 7.82 13.59 -4.12
CA LEU A 261 6.53 14.25 -4.30
C LEU A 261 5.86 13.93 -5.65
N PRO A 262 6.56 13.96 -6.81
CA PRO A 262 5.93 13.59 -8.09
C PRO A 262 5.36 12.17 -8.09
N ALA A 263 6.06 11.21 -7.46
CA ALA A 263 5.61 9.83 -7.38
C ALA A 263 4.34 9.71 -6.52
N LEU A 264 4.28 10.44 -5.39
CA LEU A 264 3.10 10.48 -4.53
C LEU A 264 1.90 11.16 -5.20
N CYS A 265 2.13 12.30 -5.88
CA CYS A 265 1.11 12.96 -6.70
C CYS A 265 0.53 12.00 -7.74
N ARG A 266 1.40 11.24 -8.42
CA ARG A 266 0.98 10.25 -9.41
C ARG A 266 0.11 9.15 -8.81
N ILE A 267 0.44 8.67 -7.62
CA ILE A 267 -0.39 7.67 -6.92
C ILE A 267 -1.76 8.25 -6.60
N LEU A 268 -1.82 9.42 -5.98
CA LEU A 268 -3.10 10.04 -5.62
C LEU A 268 -3.95 10.32 -6.86
N ARG A 269 -3.33 10.81 -7.94
CA ARG A 269 -3.96 10.96 -9.26
C ARG A 269 -4.52 9.64 -9.79
N HIS A 270 -3.73 8.58 -9.71
CA HIS A 270 -4.10 7.24 -10.17
C HIS A 270 -5.28 6.63 -9.41
N PHE A 271 -5.39 6.95 -8.12
CA PHE A 271 -6.53 6.59 -7.28
C PHE A 271 -7.62 7.67 -7.27
N GLU A 272 -7.53 8.68 -8.14
CA GLU A 272 -8.44 9.83 -8.27
C GLU A 272 -8.83 10.44 -6.91
N ILE A 273 -7.84 10.56 -6.02
CA ILE A 273 -7.98 11.14 -4.69
C ILE A 273 -7.64 12.62 -4.82
N PRO A 274 -8.55 13.55 -4.50
CA PRO A 274 -8.22 14.97 -4.37
C PRO A 274 -7.13 15.17 -3.31
N TYR A 275 -6.17 16.06 -3.56
CA TYR A 275 -5.02 16.24 -2.67
C TYR A 275 -4.39 17.62 -2.79
N ALA A 276 -3.57 18.01 -1.82
CA ALA A 276 -2.69 19.15 -1.99
C ALA A 276 -1.23 18.72 -1.97
N VAL A 277 -0.38 19.47 -2.65
CA VAL A 277 1.07 19.35 -2.54
C VAL A 277 1.67 20.70 -2.15
N MET A 278 2.50 20.66 -1.09
CA MET A 278 3.25 21.79 -0.58
C MET A 278 4.74 21.46 -0.64
N HIS A 279 5.51 22.31 -1.29
CA HIS A 279 6.94 22.12 -1.43
C HIS A 279 7.69 23.44 -1.51
N ASP A 280 9.00 23.37 -1.29
CA ASP A 280 9.86 24.54 -1.39
C ASP A 280 10.19 24.83 -2.86
N ALA A 281 10.43 26.08 -3.20
CA ALA A 281 10.88 26.47 -4.53
C ALA A 281 12.33 26.01 -4.77
N ASP A 282 13.14 25.95 -3.71
CA ASP A 282 14.60 25.90 -3.75
C ASP A 282 15.21 27.08 -4.52
N THR A 283 16.54 27.12 -4.63
CA THR A 283 17.25 28.09 -5.45
C THR A 283 17.48 27.58 -6.86
N PRO A 284 17.41 28.43 -7.91
CA PRO A 284 17.61 28.00 -9.28
C PRO A 284 19.02 27.50 -9.57
N PHE A 285 20.02 27.99 -8.82
CA PHE A 285 21.42 27.61 -8.97
C PHE A 285 22.03 27.14 -7.65
N ASN A 286 23.08 26.33 -7.73
CA ASN A 286 23.82 25.85 -6.56
C ASN A 286 24.70 26.95 -5.96
N ALA A 287 24.82 26.98 -4.63
CA ALA A 287 25.65 27.97 -3.93
C ALA A 287 27.14 27.86 -4.25
N GLU A 288 27.65 26.63 -4.43
CA GLU A 288 29.09 26.38 -4.59
C GLU A 288 29.63 26.78 -5.97
N ASN A 289 28.82 26.55 -7.01
CA ASN A 289 29.27 26.71 -8.38
C ASN A 289 28.37 27.59 -9.23
N GLY A 290 27.12 27.90 -8.87
CA GLY A 290 26.21 28.68 -9.73
C GLY A 290 25.69 27.91 -10.96
N ASN A 291 25.90 26.59 -11.03
CA ASN A 291 25.24 25.74 -12.03
C ASN A 291 23.79 25.48 -11.63
N ALA A 292 22.94 25.08 -12.59
CA ALA A 292 21.54 24.75 -12.33
C ALA A 292 21.38 23.70 -11.21
N ALA A 293 20.49 23.96 -10.26
CA ALA A 293 20.23 23.07 -9.14
C ALA A 293 19.32 21.91 -9.57
N ALA A 294 19.67 20.69 -9.14
CA ALA A 294 18.86 19.51 -9.48
C ALA A 294 17.45 19.60 -8.87
N MET A 295 17.33 20.09 -7.63
CA MET A 295 16.05 20.24 -6.93
C MET A 295 15.12 21.26 -7.59
N TRP A 296 15.68 22.26 -8.27
CA TRP A 296 14.90 23.23 -9.04
C TRP A 296 14.11 22.58 -10.17
N THR A 297 14.69 21.58 -10.86
CA THR A 297 14.01 20.88 -11.96
C THR A 297 12.87 19.97 -11.49
N ILE A 298 12.83 19.61 -10.20
CA ILE A 298 11.75 18.80 -9.64
C ILE A 298 10.45 19.60 -9.54
N ASN A 299 10.51 20.93 -9.40
CA ASN A 299 9.33 21.80 -9.41
C ASN A 299 8.49 21.58 -10.68
N GLU A 300 9.14 21.44 -11.83
CA GLU A 300 8.47 21.17 -13.10
C GLU A 300 7.71 19.85 -13.06
N LYS A 301 8.34 18.79 -12.53
CA LYS A 301 7.72 17.47 -12.42
C LYS A 301 6.50 17.48 -11.49
N ILE A 302 6.59 18.18 -10.36
CA ILE A 302 5.45 18.35 -9.44
C ILE A 302 4.32 19.08 -10.15
N ARG A 303 4.63 20.19 -10.84
CA ARG A 303 3.64 20.97 -11.59
C ARG A 303 2.92 20.15 -12.66
N LEU A 304 3.67 19.33 -13.41
CA LEU A 304 3.10 18.47 -14.44
C LEU A 304 2.11 17.46 -13.84
N GLU A 305 2.44 16.83 -12.71
CA GLU A 305 1.52 15.91 -12.04
C GLU A 305 0.28 16.61 -11.48
N VAL A 306 0.43 17.84 -10.95
CA VAL A 306 -0.71 18.68 -10.54
C VAL A 306 -1.63 18.96 -11.73
N GLN A 307 -1.08 19.42 -12.87
CA GLN A 307 -1.86 19.72 -14.07
C GLN A 307 -2.60 18.49 -14.59
N ARG A 308 -1.90 17.36 -14.72
CA ARG A 308 -2.51 16.08 -15.13
C ARG A 308 -3.64 15.64 -14.18
N SER A 309 -3.50 15.92 -12.89
CA SER A 309 -4.53 15.59 -11.90
C SER A 309 -5.77 16.47 -12.07
N ARG A 310 -5.56 17.79 -12.28
CA ARG A 310 -6.65 18.74 -12.54
C ARG A 310 -7.36 18.48 -13.87
N GLU A 311 -6.65 18.05 -14.90
CA GLU A 311 -7.23 17.63 -16.20
C GLU A 311 -8.17 16.42 -16.07
N LEU A 312 -7.96 15.55 -15.07
CA LEU A 312 -8.88 14.46 -14.71
C LEU A 312 -10.08 14.93 -13.89
N GLY A 313 -10.18 16.22 -13.58
CA GLY A 313 -11.26 16.80 -12.76
C GLY A 313 -11.04 16.65 -11.26
N LEU A 314 -9.82 16.38 -10.80
CA LEU A 314 -9.49 16.34 -9.38
C LEU A 314 -9.25 17.76 -8.86
N ASP A 315 -9.80 18.05 -7.69
CA ASP A 315 -9.43 19.22 -6.90
C ASP A 315 -8.01 19.00 -6.33
N VAL A 316 -7.06 19.79 -6.83
CA VAL A 316 -5.65 19.68 -6.43
C VAL A 316 -5.05 21.01 -6.03
N GLY A 317 -4.67 21.14 -4.76
CA GLY A 317 -3.94 22.30 -4.24
C GLY A 317 -2.43 22.25 -4.56
N HIS A 318 -1.83 23.39 -4.92
CA HIS A 318 -0.40 23.50 -5.25
C HIS A 318 0.23 24.72 -4.55
N ILE A 319 0.97 24.45 -3.49
CA ILE A 319 1.60 25.46 -2.64
C ILE A 319 3.12 25.42 -2.81
N VAL A 320 3.70 26.56 -3.18
CA VAL A 320 5.16 26.70 -3.36
C VAL A 320 5.69 27.73 -2.36
N ASN A 321 6.55 27.28 -1.45
CA ASN A 321 7.22 28.17 -0.49
C ASN A 321 8.47 28.76 -1.13
N PHE A 322 8.53 30.09 -1.25
CA PHE A 322 9.69 30.74 -1.86
C PHE A 322 10.90 30.66 -0.95
N GLN A 323 12.01 30.19 -1.52
CA GLN A 323 13.20 29.70 -0.82
C GLN A 323 12.94 28.40 -0.06
N ASP A 324 12.30 28.47 1.11
CA ASP A 324 11.92 27.32 1.92
C ASP A 324 10.71 27.64 2.82
N PHE A 325 10.15 26.63 3.46
CA PHE A 325 8.99 26.77 4.34
C PHE A 325 9.25 27.68 5.55
N GLU A 326 10.47 27.67 6.12
CA GLU A 326 10.80 28.51 7.27
C GLU A 326 10.79 30.00 6.91
N HIS A 327 11.36 30.36 5.75
CA HIS A 327 11.32 31.73 5.23
C HIS A 327 9.90 32.14 4.85
N TRP A 328 9.09 31.23 4.30
CA TRP A 328 7.68 31.49 4.08
C TRP A 328 6.96 31.80 5.39
N LEU A 329 7.23 31.08 6.48
CA LEU A 329 6.69 31.40 7.81
C LEU A 329 7.22 32.72 8.37
N GLY A 330 8.41 33.16 7.94
CA GLY A 330 9.11 34.32 8.50
C GLY A 330 9.97 33.98 9.71
N ILE A 331 10.31 32.71 9.90
CA ILE A 331 11.19 32.22 10.96
C ILE A 331 12.63 32.21 10.41
N LYS A 332 13.60 32.50 11.27
CA LYS A 332 15.01 32.44 10.90
C LYS A 332 15.41 30.99 10.62
N ALA A 333 15.85 30.69 9.40
CA ALA A 333 16.30 29.35 9.04
C ALA A 333 17.50 28.93 9.91
N VAL A 334 17.40 27.74 10.50
CA VAL A 334 18.44 27.15 11.34
C VAL A 334 18.93 25.88 10.66
N SER A 335 20.24 25.64 10.62
CA SER A 335 20.81 24.47 9.95
C SER A 335 20.68 23.16 10.74
N LYS A 336 20.37 23.24 12.04
CA LYS A 336 20.18 22.08 12.92
C LYS A 336 18.76 22.06 13.47
N ASP A 337 18.19 20.86 13.58
CA ASP A 337 16.89 20.59 14.20
C ASP A 337 15.75 21.50 13.70
N LYS A 338 15.72 21.72 12.37
CA LYS A 338 14.67 22.50 11.68
C LYS A 338 13.24 22.16 12.16
N PRO A 339 12.85 20.87 12.30
CA PRO A 339 11.49 20.53 12.74
C PRO A 339 11.19 21.02 14.16
N PHE A 340 12.11 20.82 15.10
CA PHE A 340 11.89 21.21 16.50
C PHE A 340 11.86 22.74 16.67
N ASN A 341 12.74 23.45 15.96
CA ASN A 341 12.76 24.92 15.99
C ASN A 341 11.47 25.51 15.41
N THR A 342 10.99 24.94 14.30
CA THR A 342 9.73 25.35 13.67
C THR A 342 8.55 25.08 14.60
N TYR A 343 8.45 23.87 15.16
CA TYR A 343 7.44 23.53 16.16
C TYR A 343 7.42 24.52 17.32
N SER A 344 8.58 24.79 17.92
CA SER A 344 8.69 25.67 19.09
C SER A 344 8.29 27.11 18.77
N SER A 345 8.69 27.61 17.60
CA SER A 345 8.37 28.96 17.14
C SER A 345 6.86 29.12 16.88
N VAL A 346 6.27 28.15 16.16
CA VAL A 346 4.82 28.14 15.87
C VAL A 346 4.01 27.98 17.16
N LYS A 347 4.45 27.12 18.09
CA LYS A 347 3.76 26.90 19.36
C LYS A 347 3.71 28.16 20.22
N ALA A 348 4.76 28.98 20.18
CA ALA A 348 4.88 30.20 20.97
C ALA A 348 4.18 31.41 20.35
N ASP A 349 4.02 31.46 19.01
CA ASP A 349 3.50 32.63 18.29
C ASP A 349 2.10 32.38 17.70
N TYR A 350 1.11 33.11 18.22
CA TYR A 350 -0.26 33.03 17.74
C TYR A 350 -0.43 33.45 16.27
N ALA A 351 0.32 34.45 15.79
CA ALA A 351 0.22 34.90 14.42
C ALA A 351 0.68 33.83 13.43
N LEU A 352 1.73 33.07 13.78
CA LEU A 352 2.19 31.93 12.99
C LEU A 352 1.16 30.81 12.97
N LYS A 353 0.50 30.52 14.11
CA LYS A 353 -0.60 29.54 14.16
C LYS A 353 -1.73 29.93 13.22
N VAL A 354 -2.22 31.17 13.31
CA VAL A 354 -3.30 31.67 12.45
C VAL A 354 -2.91 31.56 10.98
N LYS A 355 -1.67 31.95 10.62
CA LYS A 355 -1.18 31.85 9.25
C LYS A 355 -1.22 30.41 8.71
N ILE A 356 -0.79 29.44 9.51
CA ILE A 356 -0.84 28.02 9.15
C ILE A 356 -2.28 27.51 9.06
N GLN A 357 -3.13 27.85 10.03
CA GLN A 357 -4.54 27.46 10.05
C GLN A 357 -5.26 28.00 8.81
N THR A 358 -5.08 29.28 8.48
CA THR A 358 -5.66 29.89 7.27
C THR A 358 -5.21 29.20 6.00
N LEU A 359 -3.94 28.81 5.89
CA LEU A 359 -3.46 28.04 4.74
C LEU A 359 -4.18 26.70 4.61
N PHE A 360 -4.29 25.93 5.70
CA PHE A 360 -4.97 24.64 5.67
C PHE A 360 -6.50 24.76 5.50
N GLU A 361 -7.11 25.83 5.99
CA GLU A 361 -8.52 26.16 5.71
C GLU A 361 -8.73 26.49 4.24
N ALA A 362 -7.85 27.27 3.63
CA ALA A 362 -7.90 27.56 2.20
C ALA A 362 -7.75 26.27 1.38
N LEU A 363 -6.80 25.40 1.74
CA LEU A 363 -6.61 24.10 1.08
C LEU A 363 -7.83 23.17 1.13
N LEU A 364 -8.73 23.34 2.10
CA LEU A 364 -9.95 22.54 2.25
C LEU A 364 -11.17 23.14 1.55
N ASN A 365 -11.20 24.47 1.38
CA ASN A 365 -12.40 25.19 0.97
C ASN A 365 -12.26 25.83 -0.42
N GLU A 366 -11.04 26.07 -0.89
CA GLU A 366 -10.76 26.69 -2.19
C GLU A 366 -10.36 25.61 -3.21
N GLU A 367 -11.18 25.47 -4.25
CA GLU A 367 -10.94 24.53 -5.33
C GLU A 367 -9.68 24.93 -6.12
N ASN A 368 -8.78 23.97 -6.33
CA ASN A 368 -7.55 24.11 -7.08
C ASN A 368 -6.64 25.25 -6.59
N LEU A 369 -6.61 25.50 -5.26
CA LEU A 369 -5.77 26.53 -4.65
C LEU A 369 -4.34 26.48 -5.21
N ASP A 370 -3.84 27.60 -5.72
CA ASP A 370 -2.54 27.68 -6.37
C ASP A 370 -1.78 28.90 -5.88
N THR A 371 -0.48 28.75 -5.65
CA THR A 371 0.39 29.88 -5.29
C THR A 371 0.50 30.90 -6.42
N PHE A 372 0.40 30.43 -7.66
CA PHE A 372 0.48 31.25 -8.86
C PHE A 372 -0.93 31.50 -9.39
N SER A 373 -1.29 32.78 -9.51
CA SER A 373 -2.51 33.18 -10.19
C SER A 373 -2.43 32.89 -11.69
N GLN A 374 -3.58 32.71 -12.33
CA GLN A 374 -3.62 32.51 -13.78
C GLN A 374 -2.98 33.69 -14.54
N GLU A 375 -3.16 34.91 -14.05
CA GLU A 375 -2.53 36.12 -14.61
C GLU A 375 -0.99 36.06 -14.57
N GLU A 376 -0.40 35.52 -13.50
CA GLU A 376 1.05 35.34 -13.42
C GLU A 376 1.55 34.29 -14.43
N LEU A 377 0.84 33.18 -14.57
CA LEU A 377 1.19 32.12 -15.51
C LEU A 377 1.06 32.60 -16.97
N ASP A 378 0.02 33.37 -17.27
CA ASP A 378 -0.24 33.88 -18.62
C ASP A 378 0.85 34.85 -19.12
N LYS A 379 1.50 35.61 -18.21
CA LYS A 379 2.65 36.47 -18.56
C LYS A 379 3.78 35.70 -19.22
N HIS A 380 3.95 34.44 -18.83
CA HIS A 380 4.97 33.54 -19.36
C HIS A 380 4.39 32.47 -20.28
N LYS A 381 3.21 32.70 -20.89
CA LYS A 381 2.53 31.75 -21.79
C LYS A 381 2.30 30.38 -21.13
N ASN A 382 1.95 30.38 -19.85
CA ASN A 382 1.78 29.19 -19.01
C ASN A 382 3.07 28.37 -18.79
N ASP A 383 4.24 28.97 -19.00
CA ASP A 383 5.52 28.41 -18.55
C ASP A 383 5.69 28.64 -17.03
N PHE A 384 5.41 27.57 -16.28
CA PHE A 384 5.53 27.57 -14.83
C PHE A 384 6.95 27.83 -14.35
N MET A 385 7.97 27.28 -15.03
CA MET A 385 9.35 27.41 -14.58
C MET A 385 9.87 28.84 -14.75
N GLN A 386 9.44 29.54 -15.79
CA GLN A 386 9.71 30.98 -15.95
C GLN A 386 8.99 31.82 -14.91
N SER A 387 7.73 31.51 -14.63
CA SER A 387 6.95 32.20 -13.58
C SER A 387 7.55 32.00 -12.19
N LEU A 388 7.99 30.77 -11.90
CA LEU A 388 8.68 30.43 -10.66
C LEU A 388 10.02 31.14 -10.53
N LEU A 389 10.78 31.25 -11.63
CA LEU A 389 12.04 31.99 -11.68
C LEU A 389 11.81 33.48 -11.40
N ASP A 390 10.87 34.12 -12.10
CA ASP A 390 10.55 35.54 -11.94
C ASP A 390 10.15 35.87 -10.49
N ARG A 391 9.29 35.05 -9.89
CA ARG A 391 8.85 35.24 -8.51
C ARG A 391 9.97 34.95 -7.50
N SER A 392 10.85 33.98 -7.79
CA SER A 392 12.03 33.71 -6.96
C SER A 392 13.06 34.84 -7.03
N LEU A 393 13.26 35.45 -8.20
CA LEU A 393 14.13 36.63 -8.36
C LEU A 393 13.54 37.87 -7.68
N THR A 394 12.23 38.07 -7.76
CA THR A 394 11.51 39.14 -7.05
C THR A 394 11.68 38.99 -5.54
N TRP A 395 11.49 37.78 -5.02
CA TRP A 395 11.75 37.45 -3.62
C TRP A 395 13.22 37.71 -3.24
N ALA A 396 14.16 37.30 -4.09
CA ALA A 396 15.60 37.48 -3.84
C ALA A 396 16.00 38.97 -3.81
N ALA A 397 15.41 39.79 -4.68
CA ALA A 397 15.62 41.23 -4.69
C ALA A 397 15.08 41.89 -3.42
N ALA A 398 13.87 41.50 -2.98
CA ALA A 398 13.26 42.01 -1.75
C ALA A 398 14.07 41.65 -0.48
N ASN A 399 14.78 40.52 -0.51
CA ASN A 399 15.62 40.05 0.60
C ASN A 399 17.11 40.36 0.43
N GLY A 400 17.51 41.10 -0.61
CA GLY A 400 18.89 41.53 -0.84
C GLY A 400 19.87 40.40 -1.21
N VAL A 401 19.38 39.28 -1.73
CA VAL A 401 20.17 38.08 -2.08
C VAL A 401 20.23 37.80 -3.58
N SER A 402 19.72 38.70 -4.43
CA SER A 402 19.68 38.56 -5.89
C SER A 402 21.06 38.40 -6.54
N GLU A 403 22.11 39.00 -5.96
CA GLU A 403 23.48 38.93 -6.48
C GLU A 403 24.25 37.67 -6.07
N THR A 404 23.64 36.80 -5.25
CA THR A 404 24.29 35.55 -4.88
C THR A 404 24.31 34.56 -6.05
N LEU A 405 25.31 33.68 -6.07
CA LEU A 405 25.44 32.61 -7.08
C LEU A 405 24.17 31.76 -7.22
N GLN A 406 23.39 31.64 -6.14
CA GLN A 406 22.17 30.83 -6.08
C GLN A 406 21.01 31.38 -6.91
N TYR A 407 20.99 32.69 -7.18
CA TYR A 407 19.94 33.36 -7.95
C TYR A 407 20.46 33.95 -9.26
N LYS A 408 21.70 34.46 -9.27
CA LYS A 408 22.33 35.04 -10.46
C LYS A 408 22.89 33.99 -11.43
N GLY A 409 23.31 32.83 -10.91
CA GLY A 409 24.08 31.86 -11.69
C GLY A 409 25.52 32.31 -11.94
N LYS A 410 26.25 31.54 -12.77
CA LYS A 410 27.62 31.86 -13.20
C LYS A 410 27.70 33.00 -14.21
#